data_AF-A0A5J4YC24-F1
#
_entry.id   AF-A0A5J4YC24-F1
#
_cell.length_a   1.000
_cell.length_b   1.000
_cell.length_c   1.000
_cell.angle_alpha   90.00
_cell.angle_beta   90.00
_cell.angle_gamma   90.00
#
_symmetry.space_group_name_H-M   'P 1'
#
loop_
_entity.id
_entity.type
_entity.pdbx_description
1 polymer ?
#
loop_
_entity_poly.entity_id
_entity_poly.type
_entity_poly.pdbx_seq_one_letter_code
_entity_poly.pdbx_strand_id
1 'polypeptide(L)'
;MPGSVDVEGAVVRIAAAADSLDAISMAVEKAAFLDELPGEGRQTLRAARTKLRKLVKEQAAKEAAAASKSLAESSPHAKESYDASEGEALASKYEKLNWRIISKPGGATVKPDEFYILYGYYMQATKGDNQEERPMWAEKGGLDFEGRAKWDAWTAIKGTPGNKAMLSFVKSFYEFPAKALYTDTR
;
A
#
# COMPACT_ATOMS: atom_id res chain seq x y z
N MET A 1 48.81 -34.36 13.42
CA MET A 1 48.65 -32.90 13.27
C MET A 1 47.16 -32.60 13.40
N PRO A 2 46.71 -31.91 14.45
CA PRO A 2 45.30 -31.65 14.69
C PRO A 2 44.74 -30.74 13.58
N GLY A 3 43.52 -31.04 13.12
CA GLY A 3 42.92 -30.47 11.92
C GLY A 3 42.89 -28.94 11.94
N SER A 4 43.39 -28.34 10.87
CA SER A 4 43.26 -26.91 10.60
C SER A 4 41.77 -26.58 10.55
N VAL A 5 41.26 -25.97 11.61
CA VAL A 5 39.93 -25.35 11.61
C VAL A 5 39.93 -24.37 10.43
N ASP A 6 38.98 -24.50 9.51
CA ASP A 6 38.90 -23.73 8.25
C ASP A 6 38.47 -22.27 8.55
N VAL A 7 39.37 -21.53 9.21
CA VAL A 7 39.17 -20.13 9.60
C VAL A 7 39.06 -19.24 8.36
N GLU A 8 39.93 -19.45 7.37
CA GLU A 8 39.92 -18.69 6.11
C GLU A 8 38.64 -18.94 5.30
N GLY A 9 38.20 -20.20 5.16
CA GLY A 9 36.95 -20.52 4.47
C GLY A 9 35.71 -19.97 5.17
N ALA A 10 35.72 -19.87 6.50
CA ALA A 10 34.63 -19.22 7.25
C ALA A 10 34.59 -17.69 7.01
N VAL A 11 35.76 -17.02 6.97
CA VAL A 11 35.84 -15.58 6.66
C VAL A 11 35.39 -15.28 5.23
N VAL A 12 35.78 -16.11 4.25
CA VAL A 12 35.37 -15.97 2.85
C VAL A 12 33.84 -16.12 2.70
N ARG A 13 33.21 -17.07 3.41
CA ARG A 13 31.75 -17.24 3.38
C ARG A 13 31.01 -16.04 3.97
N ILE A 14 31.55 -15.42 5.03
CA ILE A 14 31.01 -14.18 5.60
C ILE A 14 31.16 -13.01 4.62
N ALA A 15 32.31 -12.90 3.94
CA ALA A 15 32.54 -11.86 2.93
C ALA A 15 31.64 -12.03 1.71
N ALA A 16 31.39 -13.27 1.26
CA ALA A 16 30.54 -13.60 0.13
C ALA A 16 29.04 -13.34 0.40
N ALA A 17 28.61 -13.34 1.66
CA ALA A 17 27.22 -13.08 2.04
C ALA A 17 26.77 -11.60 1.85
N ALA A 18 27.73 -10.68 1.66
CA ALA A 18 27.52 -9.25 1.38
C ALA A 18 26.48 -8.59 2.31
N ASP A 19 25.26 -8.34 1.79
CA ASP A 19 24.13 -7.66 2.44
C ASP A 19 22.85 -8.49 2.50
N SER A 20 22.88 -9.77 2.10
CA SER A 20 21.69 -10.63 2.15
C SER A 20 21.47 -11.14 3.57
N LEU A 21 20.32 -10.77 4.18
CA LEU A 21 19.99 -11.10 5.56
C LEU A 21 20.09 -12.60 5.85
N ASP A 22 19.55 -13.43 4.96
CA ASP A 22 19.55 -14.89 5.08
C ASP A 22 20.94 -15.49 4.86
N ALA A 23 21.72 -14.93 3.93
CA ALA A 23 23.08 -15.42 3.68
C ALA A 23 24.01 -15.08 4.86
N ILE A 24 23.85 -13.90 5.46
CA ILE A 24 24.65 -13.45 6.60
C ILE A 24 24.27 -14.24 7.87
N SER A 25 22.99 -14.52 8.11
CA SER A 25 22.57 -15.34 9.26
C SER A 25 23.16 -16.75 9.20
N MET A 26 23.05 -17.43 8.05
CA MET A 26 23.62 -18.76 7.84
C MET A 26 25.15 -18.78 7.94
N ALA A 27 25.83 -17.74 7.42
CA ALA A 27 27.28 -17.63 7.52
C ALA A 27 27.75 -17.37 8.97
N VAL A 28 27.02 -16.56 9.73
CA VAL A 28 27.31 -16.28 11.15
C VAL A 28 27.12 -17.52 12.02
N GLU A 29 26.10 -18.33 11.77
CA GLU A 29 25.88 -19.60 12.50
C GLU A 29 26.98 -20.61 12.21
N LYS A 30 27.33 -20.81 10.93
CA LYS A 30 28.41 -21.74 10.52
C LYS A 30 29.78 -21.31 11.02
N ALA A 31 29.99 -20.02 11.23
CA ALA A 31 31.23 -19.46 11.73
C ALA A 31 31.28 -19.32 13.27
N ALA A 32 30.24 -19.74 14.02
CA ALA A 32 30.15 -19.55 15.47
C ALA A 32 31.37 -20.07 16.27
N PHE A 33 32.07 -21.08 15.76
CA PHE A 33 33.30 -21.61 16.34
C PHE A 33 34.47 -20.60 16.36
N LEU A 34 34.41 -19.53 15.53
CA LEU A 34 35.40 -18.45 15.53
C LEU A 34 35.35 -17.57 16.78
N ASP A 35 34.33 -17.68 17.65
CA ASP A 35 34.27 -16.93 18.92
C ASP A 35 35.27 -17.42 19.96
N GLU A 36 35.64 -18.70 19.91
CA GLU A 36 36.54 -19.37 20.86
C GLU A 36 38.02 -19.20 20.49
N LEU A 37 38.30 -18.83 19.25
CA LEU A 37 39.65 -18.65 18.72
C LEU A 37 40.11 -17.18 18.83
N PRO A 38 41.26 -16.87 19.44
CA PRO A 38 41.83 -15.52 19.41
C PRO A 38 42.36 -15.20 18.00
N GLY A 39 41.92 -14.08 17.41
CA GLY A 39 42.44 -13.62 16.12
C GLY A 39 41.45 -12.83 15.27
N GLU A 40 41.84 -12.61 14.01
CA GLU A 40 41.10 -11.83 13.01
C GLU A 40 39.74 -12.44 12.66
N GLY A 41 39.64 -13.78 12.64
CA GLY A 41 38.38 -14.51 12.41
C GLY A 41 37.26 -14.12 13.40
N ARG A 42 37.60 -13.86 14.67
CA ARG A 42 36.64 -13.39 15.67
C ARG A 42 36.12 -11.98 15.39
N GLN A 43 36.98 -11.10 14.87
CA GLN A 43 36.61 -9.73 14.51
C GLN A 43 35.66 -9.72 13.31
N THR A 44 35.92 -10.56 12.30
CA THR A 44 35.04 -10.70 11.12
C THR A 44 33.65 -11.22 11.48
N LEU A 45 33.56 -12.19 12.41
CA LEU A 45 32.29 -12.70 12.92
C LEU A 45 31.51 -11.64 13.69
N ARG A 46 32.19 -10.85 14.54
CA ARG A 46 31.56 -9.73 15.24
C ARG A 46 31.06 -8.64 14.29
N ALA A 47 31.82 -8.34 13.24
CA ALA A 47 31.40 -7.42 12.19
C ALA A 47 30.16 -7.95 11.45
N ALA A 48 30.13 -9.24 11.11
CA ALA A 48 28.99 -9.90 10.47
C ALA A 48 27.73 -9.88 11.35
N ARG A 49 27.84 -10.20 12.64
CA ARG A 49 26.73 -10.08 13.61
C ARG A 49 26.21 -8.65 13.73
N THR A 50 27.10 -7.66 13.68
CA THR A 50 26.71 -6.24 13.73
C THR A 50 25.96 -5.84 12.46
N LYS A 51 26.41 -6.29 11.29
CA LYS A 51 25.70 -6.10 10.01
C LYS A 51 24.32 -6.76 10.04
N LEU A 52 24.22 -8.01 10.50
CA LEU A 52 22.94 -8.71 10.66
C LEU A 52 21.98 -7.91 11.54
N ARG A 53 22.41 -7.47 12.72
CA ARG A 53 21.59 -6.64 13.61
C ARG A 53 21.15 -5.32 12.96
N LYS A 54 22.02 -4.69 12.17
CA LYS A 54 21.69 -3.47 11.44
C LYS A 54 20.65 -3.74 10.34
N LEU A 55 20.80 -4.80 9.56
CA LEU A 55 19.86 -5.18 8.51
C LEU A 55 18.50 -5.60 9.07
N VAL A 56 18.46 -6.35 10.18
CA VAL A 56 17.21 -6.69 10.90
C VAL A 56 16.53 -5.41 11.41
N LYS A 57 17.30 -4.48 11.99
CA LYS A 57 16.76 -3.20 12.46
C LYS A 57 16.23 -2.33 11.30
N GLU A 58 16.91 -2.33 10.16
CA GLU A 58 16.48 -1.61 8.96
C GLU A 58 15.24 -2.26 8.32
N GLN A 59 15.15 -3.60 8.28
CA GLN A 59 13.95 -4.31 7.85
C GLN A 59 12.79 -4.04 8.81
N ALA A 60 12.98 -4.18 10.12
CA ALA A 60 11.96 -3.86 11.11
C ALA A 60 11.53 -2.38 11.04
N ALA A 61 12.45 -1.46 10.76
CA ALA A 61 12.10 -0.05 10.55
C ALA A 61 11.33 0.18 9.24
N LYS A 62 11.68 -0.52 8.15
CA LYS A 62 10.94 -0.48 6.88
C LYS A 62 9.56 -1.12 7.02
N GLU A 63 9.45 -2.22 7.75
CA GLU A 63 8.18 -2.88 8.06
C GLU A 63 7.33 -2.05 9.01
N ALA A 64 7.91 -1.41 10.03
CA ALA A 64 7.19 -0.45 10.88
C ALA A 64 6.77 0.82 10.12
N ALA A 65 7.58 1.29 9.17
CA ALA A 65 7.23 2.39 8.27
C ALA A 65 6.13 1.96 7.28
N ALA A 66 6.19 0.74 6.75
CA ALA A 66 5.16 0.18 5.87
C ALA A 66 3.87 -0.09 6.63
N ALA A 67 3.95 -0.62 7.85
CA ALA A 67 2.83 -0.90 8.74
C ALA A 67 2.18 0.38 9.25
N SER A 68 2.95 1.42 9.61
CA SER A 68 2.38 2.72 9.95
C SER A 68 1.77 3.42 8.74
N LYS A 69 2.33 3.23 7.54
CA LYS A 69 1.73 3.72 6.29
C LYS A 69 0.44 2.98 5.96
N SER A 70 0.41 1.66 6.10
CA SER A 70 -0.78 0.83 5.88
C SER A 70 -1.83 1.02 6.97
N LEU A 71 -1.45 1.28 8.22
CA LEU A 71 -2.38 1.57 9.32
C LEU A 71 -2.93 3.00 9.24
N ALA A 72 -2.16 3.95 8.68
CA ALA A 72 -2.63 5.29 8.35
C ALA A 72 -3.45 5.34 7.03
N GLU A 73 -3.37 4.29 6.21
CA GLU A 73 -4.18 4.10 4.99
C GLU A 73 -5.41 3.21 5.25
N SER A 74 -5.34 2.31 6.23
CA SER A 74 -6.46 1.48 6.66
C SER A 74 -7.44 2.34 7.44
N SER A 75 -8.59 2.60 6.84
CA SER A 75 -9.68 3.32 7.47
C SER A 75 -10.08 2.70 8.81
N PRO A 76 -10.25 3.50 9.89
CA PRO A 76 -10.73 3.02 11.18
C PRO A 76 -12.20 2.54 11.16
N HIS A 77 -12.90 2.69 10.02
CA HIS A 77 -14.31 2.34 9.89
C HIS A 77 -14.57 1.03 9.13
N ALA A 78 -13.52 0.24 8.82
CA ALA A 78 -13.70 -1.07 8.19
C ALA A 78 -14.60 -1.98 9.05
N LYS A 79 -15.72 -2.45 8.50
CA LYS A 79 -16.66 -3.33 9.19
C LYS A 79 -16.41 -4.79 8.79
N GLU A 80 -16.69 -5.72 9.71
CA GLU A 80 -16.59 -7.18 9.45
C GLU A 80 -17.63 -7.69 8.43
N SER A 81 -18.75 -6.97 8.27
CA SER A 81 -19.79 -7.29 7.29
C SER A 81 -20.39 -6.02 6.69
N TYR A 82 -20.60 -6.04 5.38
CA TYR A 82 -21.20 -4.96 4.61
C TYR A 82 -22.49 -5.46 3.96
N ASP A 83 -23.57 -4.70 4.09
CA ASP A 83 -24.86 -5.02 3.48
C ASP A 83 -25.15 -4.06 2.32
N ALA A 84 -25.64 -4.59 1.20
CA ALA A 84 -25.94 -3.81 0.00
C ALA A 84 -27.05 -2.76 0.24
N SER A 85 -27.95 -3.00 1.20
CA SER A 85 -29.04 -2.08 1.53
C SER A 85 -28.57 -0.77 2.15
N GLU A 86 -27.39 -0.73 2.77
CA GLU A 86 -26.79 0.51 3.28
C GLU A 86 -26.31 1.43 2.15
N GLY A 87 -26.17 0.91 0.92
CA GLY A 87 -25.59 1.61 -0.22
C GLY A 87 -26.27 2.93 -0.56
N GLU A 88 -27.60 2.99 -0.57
CA GLU A 88 -28.34 4.23 -0.92
C GLU A 88 -28.26 5.29 0.20
N ALA A 89 -28.32 4.87 1.46
CA ALA A 89 -28.16 5.77 2.60
C ALA A 89 -26.74 6.34 2.65
N LEU A 90 -25.73 5.51 2.34
CA LEU A 90 -24.35 5.92 2.20
C LEU A 90 -24.12 6.77 0.95
N ALA A 91 -24.89 6.56 -0.14
CA ALA A 91 -24.88 7.39 -1.34
C ALA A 91 -25.17 8.87 -0.99
N SER A 92 -26.18 9.10 -0.16
CA SER A 92 -26.51 10.46 0.29
C SER A 92 -25.46 11.06 1.25
N LYS A 93 -24.74 10.21 1.98
CA LYS A 93 -23.71 10.64 2.93
C LYS A 93 -22.38 10.93 2.23
N TYR A 94 -21.95 10.10 1.27
CA TYR A 94 -20.66 10.29 0.59
C TYR A 94 -20.59 11.60 -0.18
N GLU A 95 -21.68 12.04 -0.79
CA GLU A 95 -21.71 13.32 -1.51
C GLU A 95 -21.53 14.53 -0.59
N LYS A 96 -21.96 14.42 0.67
CA LYS A 96 -21.92 15.50 1.67
C LYS A 96 -20.61 15.56 2.46
N LEU A 97 -19.70 14.60 2.26
CA LEU A 97 -18.43 14.56 2.97
C LEU A 97 -17.48 15.65 2.49
N ASN A 98 -16.59 16.07 3.38
CA ASN A 98 -15.66 17.16 3.14
C ASN A 98 -14.44 16.69 2.32
N TRP A 99 -14.64 16.37 1.04
CA TRP A 99 -13.61 15.81 0.16
C TRP A 99 -12.45 16.78 -0.06
N ARG A 100 -11.22 16.25 -0.03
CA ARG A 100 -10.04 17.06 -0.37
C ARG A 100 -10.02 17.41 -1.84
N ILE A 101 -9.84 18.69 -2.13
CA ILE A 101 -9.65 19.16 -3.50
C ILE A 101 -8.16 19.07 -3.82
N ILE A 102 -7.83 18.30 -4.85
CA ILE A 102 -6.50 18.17 -5.42
C ILE A 102 -6.41 19.11 -6.61
N SER A 103 -5.47 20.04 -6.56
CA SER A 103 -5.18 20.93 -7.68
C SER A 103 -4.32 20.22 -8.73
N LYS A 104 -4.75 20.28 -9.99
CA LYS A 104 -4.03 19.76 -11.16
C LYS A 104 -3.46 20.92 -11.98
N PRO A 105 -2.37 20.69 -12.74
CA PRO A 105 -1.80 21.71 -13.61
C PRO A 105 -2.85 22.25 -14.58
N GLY A 106 -2.84 23.57 -14.80
CA GLY A 106 -3.87 24.27 -15.57
C GLY A 106 -5.03 24.82 -14.73
N GLY A 107 -4.90 24.85 -13.39
CA GLY A 107 -5.90 25.43 -12.49
C GLY A 107 -7.16 24.58 -12.32
N ALA A 108 -7.14 23.35 -12.84
CA ALA A 108 -8.23 22.41 -12.65
C ALA A 108 -8.20 21.84 -11.22
N THR A 109 -9.37 21.74 -10.60
CA THR A 109 -9.56 21.10 -9.31
C THR A 109 -10.24 19.76 -9.53
N VAL A 110 -9.72 18.71 -8.90
CA VAL A 110 -10.35 17.38 -8.89
C VAL A 110 -10.48 16.87 -7.47
N LYS A 111 -11.45 16.00 -7.25
CA LYS A 111 -11.58 15.24 -6.00
C LYS A 111 -10.56 14.10 -5.96
N PRO A 112 -10.41 13.40 -4.83
CA PRO A 112 -9.55 12.23 -4.73
C PRO A 112 -10.13 11.07 -5.54
N ASP A 113 -9.28 10.16 -5.99
CA ASP A 113 -9.69 9.03 -6.83
C ASP A 113 -10.76 8.16 -6.14
N GLU A 114 -10.73 8.09 -4.81
CA GLU A 114 -11.70 7.33 -4.01
C GLU A 114 -13.13 7.86 -4.13
N PHE A 115 -13.30 9.18 -4.33
CA PHE A 115 -14.62 9.76 -4.62
C PHE A 115 -15.18 9.23 -5.95
N TYR A 116 -14.32 9.18 -6.97
CA TYR A 116 -14.72 8.74 -8.31
C TYR A 116 -14.96 7.22 -8.35
N ILE A 117 -14.17 6.43 -7.62
CA ILE A 117 -14.39 4.99 -7.46
C ILE A 117 -15.76 4.70 -6.84
N LEU A 118 -16.11 5.40 -5.75
CA LEU A 118 -17.43 5.30 -5.12
C LEU A 118 -18.55 5.68 -6.10
N TYR A 119 -18.39 6.77 -6.83
CA TYR A 119 -19.35 7.18 -7.86
C TYR A 119 -19.54 6.10 -8.94
N GLY A 120 -18.44 5.50 -9.41
CA GLY A 120 -18.47 4.43 -10.41
C GLY A 120 -19.26 3.21 -9.92
N TYR A 121 -19.03 2.75 -8.69
CA TYR A 121 -19.80 1.63 -8.12
C TYR A 121 -21.28 1.95 -7.96
N TYR A 122 -21.62 3.15 -7.50
CA TYR A 122 -23.01 3.57 -7.35
C TYR A 122 -23.74 3.67 -8.70
N MET A 123 -23.08 4.24 -9.71
CA MET A 123 -23.62 4.33 -11.08
C MET A 123 -23.78 2.96 -11.74
N GLN A 124 -22.82 2.06 -11.54
CA GLN A 124 -22.92 0.69 -12.01
C GLN A 124 -24.03 -0.10 -11.30
N ALA A 125 -24.25 0.13 -10.01
CA ALA A 125 -25.33 -0.51 -9.25
C ALA A 125 -26.73 -0.02 -9.68
N THR A 126 -26.86 1.26 -10.03
CA THR A 126 -28.16 1.90 -10.33
C THR A 126 -28.50 1.91 -11.83
N LYS A 127 -27.54 2.31 -12.68
CA LYS A 127 -27.73 2.44 -14.14
C LYS A 127 -27.17 1.24 -14.92
N GLY A 128 -26.30 0.43 -14.32
CA GLY A 128 -25.61 -0.65 -15.00
C GLY A 128 -24.42 -0.16 -15.82
N ASP A 129 -24.14 -0.87 -16.91
CA ASP A 129 -22.94 -0.65 -17.73
C ASP A 129 -22.91 0.73 -18.39
N ASN A 130 -21.75 1.39 -18.29
CA ASN A 130 -21.53 2.66 -18.97
C ASN A 130 -21.51 2.48 -20.50
N GLN A 131 -22.37 3.24 -21.18
CA GLN A 131 -22.45 3.37 -22.64
C GLN A 131 -22.16 4.80 -23.12
N GLU A 132 -21.90 5.73 -22.20
CA GLU A 132 -21.63 7.13 -22.53
C GLU A 132 -20.22 7.30 -23.10
N GLU A 133 -20.01 8.34 -23.90
CA GLU A 133 -18.68 8.69 -24.42
C GLU A 133 -17.85 9.43 -23.37
N ARG A 134 -16.52 9.26 -23.43
CA ARG A 134 -15.60 9.90 -22.47
C ARG A 134 -15.64 11.42 -22.66
N PRO A 135 -16.06 12.21 -21.66
CA PRO A 135 -16.08 13.66 -21.76
C PRO A 135 -14.66 14.19 -21.91
N MET A 136 -14.40 14.99 -22.95
CA MET A 136 -13.07 15.51 -23.26
C MET A 136 -12.91 16.99 -22.89
N TRP A 137 -14.01 17.75 -22.87
CA TRP A 137 -14.03 19.20 -22.68
C TRP A 137 -15.13 19.62 -21.69
N ALA A 138 -14.83 20.56 -20.81
CA ALA A 138 -15.82 21.11 -19.88
C ALA A 138 -16.70 22.17 -20.56
N GLU A 139 -17.96 22.29 -20.16
CA GLU A 139 -18.90 23.29 -20.70
C GLU A 139 -18.38 24.74 -20.58
N LYS A 140 -17.58 25.03 -19.54
CA LYS A 140 -16.98 26.35 -19.29
C LYS A 140 -15.66 26.59 -20.04
N GLY A 141 -15.24 25.65 -20.89
CA GLY A 141 -13.94 25.64 -21.53
C GLY A 141 -12.84 24.98 -20.68
N GLY A 142 -11.91 24.29 -21.34
CA GLY A 142 -10.80 23.57 -20.71
C GLY A 142 -10.98 22.05 -20.67
N LEU A 143 -9.92 21.34 -20.26
CA LEU A 143 -9.94 19.89 -20.10
C LEU A 143 -10.78 19.49 -18.88
N ASP A 144 -11.80 18.66 -19.10
CA ASP A 144 -12.64 18.13 -18.02
C ASP A 144 -11.94 16.94 -17.33
N PHE A 145 -11.18 17.22 -16.27
CA PHE A 145 -10.55 16.15 -15.49
C PHE A 145 -11.55 15.42 -14.58
N GLU A 146 -12.57 16.10 -14.06
CA GLU A 146 -13.54 15.50 -13.15
C GLU A 146 -14.48 14.54 -13.88
N GLY A 147 -15.05 14.98 -15.01
CA GLY A 147 -15.90 14.14 -15.85
C GLY A 147 -15.13 12.93 -16.39
N ARG A 148 -13.87 13.13 -16.79
CA ARG A 148 -13.00 12.00 -17.19
C ARG A 148 -12.81 11.01 -16.06
N ALA A 149 -12.54 11.46 -14.84
CA ALA A 149 -12.31 10.58 -13.71
C ALA A 149 -13.58 9.80 -13.32
N LYS A 150 -14.75 10.45 -13.32
CA LYS A 150 -16.05 9.79 -13.13
C LYS A 150 -16.30 8.73 -14.19
N TRP A 151 -16.08 9.08 -15.45
CA TRP A 151 -16.28 8.18 -16.57
C TRP A 151 -15.34 6.98 -16.49
N ASP A 152 -14.05 7.23 -16.23
CA ASP A 152 -13.01 6.19 -16.11
C ASP A 152 -13.35 5.20 -15.00
N ALA A 153 -13.70 5.71 -13.82
CA ALA A 153 -14.12 4.90 -12.68
C ALA A 153 -15.38 4.07 -12.98
N TRP A 154 -16.39 4.63 -13.67
CA TRP A 154 -17.58 3.88 -14.04
C TRP A 154 -17.27 2.81 -15.11
N THR A 155 -16.47 3.14 -16.13
CA THR A 155 -16.07 2.18 -17.17
C THR A 155 -15.20 1.05 -16.66
N ALA A 156 -14.36 1.30 -15.66
CA ALA A 156 -13.49 0.29 -15.07
C ALA A 156 -14.27 -0.86 -14.39
N ILE A 157 -15.53 -0.62 -14.03
CA ILE A 157 -16.37 -1.55 -13.26
C ILE A 157 -17.49 -2.15 -14.15
N LYS A 158 -17.39 -1.95 -15.47
CA LYS A 158 -18.32 -2.50 -16.47
C LYS A 158 -18.36 -4.03 -16.39
N GLY A 159 -19.56 -4.59 -16.48
CA GLY A 159 -19.81 -6.03 -16.39
C GLY A 159 -19.90 -6.58 -14.96
N THR A 160 -19.80 -5.73 -13.93
CA THR A 160 -20.11 -6.17 -12.56
C THR A 160 -21.62 -6.14 -12.31
N PRO A 161 -22.17 -7.15 -11.60
CA PRO A 161 -23.59 -7.18 -11.27
C PRO A 161 -23.90 -6.16 -10.17
N GLY A 162 -25.06 -5.51 -10.26
CA GLY A 162 -25.44 -4.39 -9.39
C GLY A 162 -25.32 -4.70 -7.89
N ASN A 163 -25.70 -5.91 -7.46
CA ASN A 163 -25.54 -6.34 -6.05
C ASN A 163 -24.06 -6.35 -5.60
N LYS A 164 -23.13 -6.80 -6.45
CA LYS A 164 -21.69 -6.77 -6.12
C LYS A 164 -21.14 -5.35 -6.17
N ALA A 165 -21.58 -4.53 -7.13
CA ALA A 165 -21.18 -3.12 -7.21
C ALA A 165 -21.61 -2.35 -5.95
N MET A 166 -22.83 -2.57 -5.47
CA MET A 166 -23.36 -1.98 -4.24
C MET A 166 -22.57 -2.42 -3.00
N LEU A 167 -22.25 -3.72 -2.87
CA LEU A 167 -21.40 -4.22 -1.79
C LEU A 167 -19.98 -3.62 -1.84
N SER A 168 -19.39 -3.54 -3.03
CA SER A 168 -18.09 -2.92 -3.24
C SER A 168 -18.12 -1.41 -2.93
N PHE A 169 -19.23 -0.72 -3.21
CA PHE A 169 -19.43 0.66 -2.81
C PHE A 169 -19.39 0.82 -1.29
N VAL A 170 -20.18 0.01 -0.57
CA VAL A 170 -20.25 0.05 0.90
C VAL A 170 -18.88 -0.26 1.49
N LYS A 171 -18.21 -1.32 1.01
CA LYS A 171 -16.85 -1.68 1.43
C LYS A 171 -15.85 -0.54 1.19
N SER A 172 -15.82 0.01 -0.03
CA SER A 172 -14.92 1.12 -0.37
C SER A 172 -15.23 2.38 0.44
N PHE A 173 -16.49 2.59 0.82
CA PHE A 173 -16.91 3.70 1.68
C PHE A 173 -16.43 3.53 3.13
N TYR A 174 -16.22 2.31 3.59
CA TYR A 174 -15.68 2.07 4.92
C TYR A 174 -14.16 1.97 4.93
N GLU A 175 -13.53 1.65 3.79
CA GLU A 175 -12.11 1.36 3.68
C GLU A 175 -11.25 2.47 3.05
N PHE A 176 -11.81 3.52 2.42
CA PHE A 176 -10.96 4.56 1.82
C PHE A 176 -10.11 5.28 2.90
N PRO A 177 -8.94 5.84 2.56
CA PRO A 177 -8.08 6.50 3.54
C PRO A 177 -8.68 7.81 4.06
N ALA A 178 -8.51 8.11 5.35
CA ALA A 178 -8.93 9.37 5.96
C ALA A 178 -8.33 10.62 5.28
N LYS A 179 -7.19 10.46 4.59
CA LYS A 179 -6.55 11.52 3.79
C LYS A 179 -7.38 12.00 2.60
N ALA A 180 -8.38 11.22 2.18
CA ALA A 180 -9.30 11.63 1.12
C ALA A 180 -10.24 12.77 1.57
N LEU A 181 -10.40 13.02 2.88
CA LEU A 181 -11.22 14.12 3.40
C LEU A 181 -10.37 15.21 4.09
N TYR A 182 -10.84 16.45 4.04
CA TYR A 182 -10.30 17.54 4.87
C TYR A 182 -10.53 17.24 6.35
N THR A 183 -11.73 16.78 6.67
CA THR A 183 -12.17 16.36 8.01
C THR A 183 -12.97 15.08 7.86
N ASP A 184 -12.55 14.00 8.54
CA ASP A 184 -13.29 12.74 8.51
C ASP A 184 -14.49 12.82 9.47
N THR A 185 -15.68 13.00 8.90
CA THR A 185 -16.95 13.11 9.64
C THR A 185 -17.85 11.90 9.39
N ARG A 186 -17.25 10.78 8.99
CA ARG A 186 -17.95 9.53 8.66
C ARG A 186 -18.38 8.75 9.89
#